data_AF-A0A6A5TSP0-F1
#
_entry.id   AF-A0A6A5TSP0-F1
#
_cell.length_a   1.000
_cell.length_b   1.000
_cell.length_c   1.000
_cell.angle_alpha   90.00
_cell.angle_beta   90.00
_cell.angle_gamma   90.00
#
_symmetry.space_group_name_H-M   'P 1'
#
loop_
_entity.id
_entity.type
_entity.pdbx_description
1 polymer ?
#
loop_
_entity_poly.entity_id
_entity_poly.type
_entity_poly.pdbx_seq_one_letter_code
_entity_poly.pdbx_strand_id
1 'polypeptide(L)' 'MAEALGCAYYHAGVPDRAERLEQWLKDGGLMVATSALGTGVDFPGVVYILHVGMPWSMIDYAQESGRGG' A
#
# COMPACT_ATOMS: atom_id res chain seq x y z
N MET A 1 8.33 -6.79 8.14
CA MET A 1 8.87 -5.67 7.34
C MET A 1 8.47 -4.33 7.92
N ALA A 2 7.18 -4.02 8.07
CA ALA A 2 6.72 -2.75 8.66
C ALA A 2 7.34 -2.44 10.03
N GLU A 3 7.38 -3.43 10.93
CA GLU A 3 8.01 -3.32 12.25
C GLU A 3 9.51 -2.96 12.14
N ALA A 4 10.25 -3.64 11.26
CA ALA A 4 11.66 -3.38 11.02
C ALA A 4 11.92 -1.99 10.41
N LEU A 5 10.95 -1.44 9.67
CA LEU A 5 11.01 -0.12 9.05
C LEU A 5 10.37 0.98 9.90
N GLY A 6 9.76 0.63 11.04
CA GLY A 6 9.07 1.57 11.91
C GLY A 6 7.93 2.33 11.23
N CYS A 7 7.17 1.69 10.34
CA CYS A 7 6.20 2.37 9.49
C CYS A 7 4.78 1.76 9.54
N ALA A 8 3.82 2.46 8.93
CA ALA A 8 2.43 2.00 8.86
C ALA A 8 2.32 0.72 8.02
N TYR A 9 1.27 -0.06 8.26
CA TYR A 9 1.02 -1.27 7.47
C TYR A 9 -0.46 -1.54 7.20
N TYR A 10 -0.72 -2.18 6.06
CA TYR A 10 -2.07 -2.51 5.60
C TYR A 10 -2.13 -3.93 5.02
N HIS A 11 -2.97 -4.78 5.61
CA HIS A 11 -3.33 -6.10 5.07
C HIS A 11 -4.70 -6.54 5.61
N ALA A 12 -5.26 -7.61 5.04
CA ALA A 12 -6.62 -8.08 5.34
C ALA A 12 -6.86 -8.41 6.83
N GLY A 13 -5.82 -8.86 7.53
CA GLY A 13 -5.85 -9.22 8.95
C GLY A 13 -5.71 -8.06 9.94
N VAL A 14 -5.60 -6.81 9.47
CA VAL A 14 -5.49 -5.63 10.36
C VAL A 14 -6.90 -5.16 10.77
N PRO A 15 -7.21 -5.10 12.08
CA PRO A 15 -8.40 -4.40 12.59
C PRO A 15 -8.33 -2.91 12.24
N ASP A 16 -9.48 -2.31 11.94
CA ASP A 16 -9.58 -0.86 11.67
C ASP A 16 -8.68 -0.38 10.52
N ARG A 17 -8.38 -1.27 9.57
CA ARG A 17 -7.47 -0.98 8.43
C ARG A 17 -7.88 0.25 7.62
N ALA A 18 -9.18 0.53 7.51
CA ALA A 18 -9.69 1.69 6.78
C ALA A 18 -9.32 3.00 7.49
N GLU A 19 -9.55 3.09 8.79
CA GLU A 19 -9.18 4.25 9.61
C GLU A 19 -7.66 4.48 9.60
N ARG A 20 -6.87 3.40 9.72
CA ARG A 20 -5.40 3.48 9.63
C ARG A 20 -4.91 3.97 8.27
N LEU A 21 -5.56 3.54 7.19
CA LEU A 21 -5.26 3.99 5.85
C LEU A 21 -5.61 5.47 5.67
N GLU A 22 -6.79 5.89 6.13
CA GLU A 22 -7.20 7.30 6.11
C GLU A 22 -6.25 8.19 6.92
N GLN A 23 -5.80 7.73 8.08
CA GLN A 23 -4.84 8.47 8.89
C GLN A 23 -3.49 8.58 8.18
N TRP A 24 -3.00 7.49 7.58
CA TRP A 24 -1.76 7.53 6.81
C TRP A 24 -1.86 8.41 5.55
N LEU A 25 -3.01 8.45 4.88
CA LEU A 25 -3.23 9.37 3.75
C LEU A 25 -3.17 10.85 4.17
N LYS A 26 -3.48 11.17 5.43
CA LYS A 26 -3.36 12.53 5.98
C LYS A 26 -1.93 12.84 6.43
N ASP A 27 -1.30 11.91 7.15
CA ASP A 27 0.01 12.11 7.78
C ASP A 27 1.18 11.88 6.79
N GLY A 28 0.95 11.06 5.77
CA GLY A 28 1.96 10.63 4.81
C GLY A 28 2.99 9.68 5.40
N GLY A 29 4.10 9.52 4.68
CA GLY A 29 5.21 8.66 5.07
C GLY A 29 5.20 7.29 4.40
N LEU A 30 5.96 6.35 4.97
CA LEU A 30 6.09 5.00 4.40
C LEU A 30 4.94 4.10 4.90
N MET A 31 4.36 3.32 3.99
CA MET A 31 3.44 2.23 4.33
C MET A 31 3.89 0.94 3.66
N VAL A 32 3.85 -0.15 4.43
CA VAL A 32 4.01 -1.51 3.91
C VAL A 32 2.64 -2.15 3.75
N ALA A 33 2.30 -2.53 2.53
CA ALA A 33 1.02 -3.18 2.26
C ALA A 33 1.19 -4.47 1.45
N THR A 34 0.22 -5.36 1.59
CA THR A 34 0.06 -6.49 0.67
C THR A 34 -0.78 -6.07 -0.54
N SER A 35 -0.81 -6.89 -1.60
CA SER A 35 -1.69 -6.70 -2.77
C SER A 35 -3.18 -6.55 -2.42
N ALA A 36 -3.60 -6.94 -1.20
CA ALA A 36 -4.93 -6.66 -0.66
C ALA A 36 -5.24 -5.16 -0.44
N LEU A 37 -4.25 -4.27 -0.59
CA LEU A 37 -4.46 -2.82 -0.70
C LEU A 37 -5.17 -2.53 -2.03
N GLY A 38 -6.49 -2.75 -2.04
CA GLY A 38 -7.50 -2.34 -3.02
C GLY A 38 -7.08 -2.27 -4.49
N THR A 39 -7.26 -3.36 -5.25
CA THR A 39 -7.35 -3.33 -6.72
C THR A 39 -8.30 -2.20 -7.17
N GLY A 40 -7.81 -1.25 -7.98
CA GLY A 40 -8.64 -0.15 -8.52
C GLY A 40 -8.87 1.06 -7.61
N VAL A 41 -8.24 1.14 -6.44
CA VAL A 41 -8.24 2.36 -5.61
C VAL A 41 -6.99 3.18 -5.92
N ASP A 42 -7.19 4.45 -6.28
CA ASP A 42 -6.13 5.44 -6.39
C ASP A 42 -5.89 6.09 -5.01
N PHE A 43 -4.62 6.27 -4.66
CA PHE A 43 -4.20 6.86 -3.40
C PHE A 43 -3.44 8.15 -3.68
N PRO A 44 -4.14 9.31 -3.68
CA PRO A 44 -3.52 10.59 -3.98
C PRO A 44 -2.32 10.85 -3.08
N GLY A 45 -1.20 11.27 -3.69
CA GLY A 45 0.03 11.62 -2.96
C GLY A 45 1.03 10.46 -2.82
N VAL A 46 0.71 9.26 -3.31
CA VAL A 46 1.72 8.21 -3.49
C VAL A 46 2.62 8.57 -4.67
N VAL A 47 3.93 8.66 -4.40
CA VAL A 47 4.94 9.07 -5.39
C VAL A 47 6.00 8.00 -5.66
N TYR A 48 6.02 6.94 -4.85
CA TYR A 48 6.96 5.83 -4.98
C TYR A 48 6.30 4.51 -4.59
N ILE A 49 6.56 3.47 -5.38
CA ILE A 49 6.05 2.12 -5.14
C ILE A 49 7.22 1.14 -5.25
N LEU A 50 7.41 0.36 -4.19
CA LEU A 50 8.41 -0.69 -4.14
C LEU A 50 7.71 -2.04 -4.03
N HIS A 51 7.76 -2.83 -5.11
CA HIS A 51 7.28 -4.20 -5.10
C HIS A 51 8.35 -5.10 -4.46
N VAL A 52 7.96 -5.84 -3.43
CA VAL A 52 8.84 -6.81 -2.76
C VAL A 52 8.25 -8.21 -2.98
N GLY A 53 8.98 -9.05 -3.72
CA GLY A 53 8.53 -10.37 -4.13
C GLY A 53 7.99 -10.40 -5.57
N MET A 54 7.49 -11.57 -5.99
CA MET A 54 6.86 -11.69 -7.31
C MET A 54 5.40 -11.23 -7.24
N PRO A 55 4.94 -10.40 -8.20
CA PRO A 55 3.53 -10.10 -8.34
C PRO A 55 2.76 -11.36 -8.77
N TRP A 56 1.48 -11.43 -8.42
CA TRP A 56 0.61 -12.54 -8.82
C TRP A 56 0.38 -12.58 -10.33
N SER A 57 0.31 -11.41 -10.97
CA SER A 57 0.24 -11.26 -12.41
C SER A 57 0.85 -9.93 -12.88
N MET A 58 1.14 -9.84 -14.18
CA MET A 58 1.58 -8.59 -14.80
C MET A 58 0.50 -7.49 -14.74
N ILE A 59 -0.78 -7.87 -14.71
CA ILE A 59 -1.89 -6.92 -14.59
C ILE A 59 -1.89 -6.31 -13.19
N ASP A 60 -1.74 -7.13 -12.16
CA ASP A 60 -1.68 -6.65 -10.77
C ASP A 60 -0.50 -5.69 -10.59
N TYR A 61 0.69 -6.07 -11.10
CA TYR A 61 1.86 -5.21 -11.06
C TYR A 61 1.62 -3.86 -11.75
N ALA A 62 1.01 -3.86 -12.94
CA ALA A 62 0.74 -2.64 -13.67
C ALA A 62 -0.27 -1.74 -12.93
N GLN A 63 -1.31 -2.32 -12.34
CA GLN A 63 -2.29 -1.57 -11.56
C GLN A 63 -1.70 -1.02 -10.26
N GLU A 64 -0.92 -1.82 -9.55
CA GLU A 64 -0.24 -1.40 -8.32
C GLU A 64 0.75 -0.28 -8.62
N SER A 65 1.59 -0.44 -9.65
CA SER A 65 2.57 0.57 -10.09
C SER A 65 1.92 1.89 -10.50
N GLY A 66 0.73 1.85 -11.11
CA GLY A 66 0.01 3.04 -11.57
C GLY A 66 -0.38 4.03 -10.47
N ARG A 67 -0.35 3.63 -9.20
CA ARG A 67 -0.64 4.54 -8.08
C ARG A 67 0.49 5.53 -7.80
N GLY A 68 1.67 5.34 -8.39
CA GLY A 68 2.82 6.23 -8.24
C GLY A 68 2.78 7.44 -9.18
N GLY A 69 1.79 7.52 -10.08
CA GLY A 69 1.74 8.47 -11.20
C GLY A 69 2.16 7.86 -12.53
#